data_AF-A0A146M1E3-F1
#
_entry.id   AF-A0A146M1E3-F1
#
_cell.length_a   1.000
_cell.length_b   1.000
_cell.length_c   1.000
_cell.angle_alpha   90.00
_cell.angle_beta   90.00
_cell.angle_gamma   90.00
#
_symmetry.space_group_name_H-M   'P 1'
#
loop_
_entity.id
_entity.type
_entity.pdbx_description
1 polymer ?
#
loop_
_entity_poly.entity_id
_entity_poly.type
_entity_poly.pdbx_seq_one_letter_code
_entity_poly.pdbx_strand_id
1 'polypeptide(L)'
;MHFVFGNPVVARESLPCNSDGSTPPLRIAQRMRLEQTQVEGVARKMQMDNEHCMLLALPCGRDHMDVLQQSNNLNQGFITYLQQKQAAGIVNIAAPGSQQPAYVVHIFPACDFANESLARIAPDLLHRVAELAHLLIVIATV
;
A
#
# COMPACT_ATOMS: atom_id res chain seq x y z
N MET A 1 -5.52 3.31 7.01
CA MET A 1 -4.39 2.41 6.72
C MET A 1 -3.86 1.91 8.05
N HIS A 2 -3.63 0.61 8.19
CA HIS A 2 -3.16 -0.02 9.43
C HIS A 2 -1.69 -0.38 9.29
N PHE A 3 -0.88 -0.07 10.29
CA PHE A 3 0.53 -0.48 10.31
C PHE A 3 0.63 -2.00 10.48
N VAL A 4 1.50 -2.62 9.68
CA VAL A 4 1.78 -4.06 9.73
C VAL A 4 3.23 -4.31 10.14
N PHE A 5 4.19 -3.66 9.49
CA PHE A 5 5.62 -3.93 9.69
C PHE A 5 6.54 -2.80 9.19
N GLY A 6 7.81 -2.83 9.58
CA GLY A 6 8.82 -1.86 9.20
C GLY A 6 8.87 -0.65 10.13
N ASN A 7 9.24 0.51 9.60
CA ASN A 7 9.39 1.75 10.35
C ASN A 7 8.18 2.67 10.17
N PRO A 8 7.35 2.88 11.20
CA PRO A 8 6.18 3.76 11.10
C PRO A 8 6.53 5.23 10.84
N VAL A 9 7.77 5.65 11.12
CA VAL A 9 8.25 7.01 10.81
C VAL A 9 8.26 7.24 9.30
N VAL A 10 8.64 6.24 8.50
CA VAL A 10 8.63 6.35 7.03
C VAL A 10 7.22 6.65 6.53
N ALA A 11 6.18 6.03 7.10
CA ALA A 11 4.79 6.35 6.74
C ALA A 11 4.41 7.79 7.14
N ARG A 12 4.87 8.28 8.30
CA ARG A 12 4.58 9.64 8.77
C ARG A 12 5.29 10.72 7.95
N GLU A 13 6.50 10.47 7.49
CA GLU A 13 7.29 11.43 6.71
C GLU A 13 6.93 11.41 5.23
N SER A 14 6.47 10.27 4.71
CA SER A 14 6.07 10.11 3.32
C SER A 14 4.62 10.49 3.07
N LEU A 15 3.66 10.08 3.91
CA LEU A 15 2.25 10.28 3.61
C LEU A 15 1.86 11.74 3.87
N PRO A 16 1.21 12.43 2.91
CA PRO A 16 0.70 13.76 3.14
C PRO A 16 -0.32 13.74 4.29
N CYS A 17 -0.35 14.81 5.07
CA CYS A 17 -1.27 14.97 6.19
C CYS A 17 -2.00 16.30 6.04
N ASN A 18 -3.33 16.25 6.04
CA ASN A 18 -4.19 17.41 6.11
C ASN A 18 -4.14 18.01 7.52
N SER A 19 -4.60 19.25 7.64
CA SER A 19 -4.65 19.99 8.92
C SER A 19 -5.49 19.29 10.00
N ASP A 20 -6.41 18.41 9.61
CA ASP A 20 -7.28 17.61 10.47
C ASP A 20 -6.68 16.25 10.85
N GLY A 21 -5.44 15.96 10.43
CA GLY A 21 -4.77 14.68 10.67
C GLY A 21 -5.12 13.58 9.66
N SER A 22 -6.03 13.84 8.71
CA SER A 22 -6.38 12.88 7.66
C SER A 22 -5.34 12.86 6.54
N THR A 23 -5.18 11.73 5.86
CA THR A 23 -4.34 11.66 4.65
C THR A 23 -5.20 12.07 3.45
N PRO A 24 -4.81 13.08 2.64
CA PRO A 24 -5.54 13.42 1.43
C PRO A 24 -5.49 12.25 0.42
N PRO A 25 -6.39 12.24 -0.59
CA PRO A 25 -6.43 11.16 -1.56
C PRO A 25 -5.07 10.96 -2.27
N LEU A 26 -4.55 9.74 -2.21
CA LEU A 26 -3.34 9.35 -2.95
C LEU A 26 -3.71 9.06 -4.40
N ARG A 27 -3.07 9.76 -5.34
CA ARG A 27 -3.28 9.54 -6.78
C ARG A 27 -2.25 8.57 -7.32
N ILE A 28 -2.71 7.40 -7.75
CA ILE A 28 -1.89 6.42 -8.48
C ILE A 28 -1.65 6.95 -9.89
N ALA A 29 -0.43 7.44 -10.14
CA ALA A 29 -0.04 8.00 -11.44
C ALA A 29 0.77 7.00 -12.28
N GLN A 30 1.36 5.99 -11.63
CA GLN A 30 2.23 5.02 -12.26
C GLN A 30 1.84 3.60 -11.83
N ARG A 31 2.36 2.61 -12.55
CA ARG A 31 2.21 1.20 -12.20
C ARG A 31 3.51 0.46 -12.46
N MET A 32 3.84 -0.47 -11.56
CA MET A 32 4.98 -1.37 -11.67
C MET A 32 4.44 -2.77 -11.99
N ARG A 33 4.98 -3.45 -13.00
CA ARG A 33 4.56 -4.83 -13.30
C ARG A 33 4.99 -5.76 -12.18
N LEU A 34 4.16 -6.77 -11.88
CA LEU A 34 4.46 -7.85 -10.93
C LEU A 34 5.37 -8.91 -11.55
N GLU A 35 6.46 -8.46 -12.18
CA GLU A 35 7.51 -9.32 -12.68
C GLU A 35 8.51 -9.63 -11.55
N GLN A 36 9.11 -10.81 -11.57
CA GLN A 36 9.98 -11.30 -10.50
C GLN A 36 11.08 -10.28 -10.12
N THR A 37 11.75 -9.68 -11.10
CA THR A 37 12.83 -8.70 -10.87
C THR A 37 12.36 -7.45 -10.15
N GLN A 38 11.14 -6.98 -10.42
CA GLN A 38 10.55 -5.79 -9.79
C GLN A 38 10.17 -6.10 -8.34
N VAL A 39 9.51 -7.24 -8.14
CA VAL A 39 9.09 -7.72 -6.83
C VAL A 39 10.30 -7.98 -5.93
N GLU A 40 11.36 -8.60 -6.47
CA GLU A 40 12.63 -8.81 -5.76
C GLU A 40 13.28 -7.48 -5.32
N GLY A 41 13.19 -6.43 -6.16
CA GLY A 41 13.64 -5.09 -5.80
C GLY A 41 12.92 -4.53 -4.56
N VAL A 42 11.60 -4.68 -4.50
CA VAL A 42 10.79 -4.28 -3.33
C VAL A 42 11.11 -5.16 -2.12
N ALA A 43 11.21 -6.47 -2.31
CA ALA A 43 11.54 -7.41 -1.25
C ALA A 43 12.93 -7.12 -0.63
N ARG A 44 13.90 -6.72 -1.46
CA ARG A 44 15.23 -6.31 -1.00
C ARG A 44 15.18 -5.03 -0.17
N LYS A 45 14.40 -4.03 -0.58
CA LYS A 45 14.18 -2.81 0.24
C LYS A 45 13.49 -3.15 1.57
N MET A 46 12.59 -4.13 1.58
CA MET A 46 11.95 -4.62 2.81
C MET A 46 12.90 -5.39 3.74
N GLN A 47 14.09 -5.80 3.29
CA GLN A 47 15.12 -6.38 4.15
C GLN A 47 16.02 -5.31 4.80
N MET A 48 15.97 -4.06 4.31
CA MET A 48 16.74 -2.97 4.87
C MET A 48 15.99 -2.38 6.06
N ASP A 49 16.63 -2.44 7.23
CA ASP A 49 16.08 -1.90 8.46
C ASP A 49 15.86 -0.39 8.33
N ASN A 50 14.73 0.08 8.87
CA ASN A 50 14.32 1.49 8.89
C ASN A 50 14.03 2.19 7.55
N GLU A 51 14.19 1.53 6.41
CA GLU A 51 13.98 2.15 5.08
C GLU A 51 12.62 1.84 4.44
N HIS A 52 11.80 1.03 5.11
CA HIS A 52 10.50 0.64 4.59
C HIS A 52 9.41 0.66 5.65
N CYS A 53 8.17 0.79 5.19
CA CYS A 53 6.98 0.66 6.02
C CYS A 53 5.90 -0.11 5.25
N MET A 54 5.35 -1.13 5.89
CA MET A 54 4.25 -1.92 5.36
C MET A 54 2.96 -1.54 6.08
N LEU A 55 1.96 -1.19 5.29
CA LEU A 55 0.62 -0.83 5.75
C LEU A 55 -0.42 -1.69 5.03
N LEU A 56 -1.56 -1.88 5.68
CA LEU A 56 -2.74 -2.49 5.11
C LEU A 56 -3.82 -1.43 4.88
N ALA A 57 -4.33 -1.33 3.65
CA ALA A 57 -5.46 -0.48 3.32
C ALA A 57 -6.74 -1.31 3.28
N LEU A 58 -7.72 -0.89 4.07
CA LEU A 58 -9.08 -1.44 4.14
C LEU A 58 -10.08 -0.34 3.81
N PRO A 59 -11.23 -0.67 3.19
CA PRO A 59 -12.29 0.28 2.96
C PRO A 59 -12.82 0.80 4.30
N CYS A 60 -13.02 2.11 4.38
CA CYS A 60 -13.64 2.76 5.52
C CYS A 60 -14.73 3.71 5.02
N GLY A 61 -15.76 3.93 5.83
CA GLY A 61 -16.90 4.77 5.51
C GLY A 61 -17.54 5.29 6.79
N ARG A 62 -18.42 6.28 6.66
CA ARG A 62 -19.08 6.93 7.80
C ARG A 62 -20.11 6.02 8.47
N ASP A 63 -20.71 5.12 7.70
CA ASP A 63 -21.70 4.15 8.12
C ASP A 63 -21.54 2.84 7.33
N HIS A 64 -22.36 1.85 7.65
CA HIS A 64 -22.31 0.53 7.02
C HIS A 64 -22.52 0.58 5.50
N MET A 65 -23.44 1.43 5.02
CA MET A 65 -23.74 1.54 3.59
C MET A 65 -22.57 2.18 2.83
N ASP A 66 -21.96 3.22 3.41
CA ASP A 66 -20.77 3.84 2.86
C ASP A 66 -19.59 2.86 2.84
N VAL A 67 -19.37 2.07 3.90
CA VAL A 67 -18.34 1.02 3.91
C VAL A 67 -18.55 0.00 2.78
N LEU A 68 -19.79 -0.45 2.55
CA LEU A 68 -20.10 -1.35 1.43
C LEU A 68 -19.82 -0.70 0.08
N GLN A 69 -20.19 0.57 -0.09
CA GLN A 69 -19.91 1.32 -1.31
C GLN A 69 -18.39 1.50 -1.53
N GLN A 70 -17.63 1.86 -0.50
CA GLN A 70 -16.18 2.00 -0.60
C GLN A 70 -15.50 0.65 -0.85
N SER A 71 -16.01 -0.44 -0.26
CA SER A 71 -15.54 -1.80 -0.53
C SER A 71 -15.74 -2.17 -2.01
N ASN A 72 -16.92 -1.89 -2.57
CA ASN A 72 -17.20 -2.10 -3.99
C ASN A 72 -16.31 -1.24 -4.89
N ASN A 73 -16.13 0.04 -4.56
CA ASN A 73 -15.25 0.96 -5.28
C ASN A 73 -13.79 0.48 -5.25
N LEU A 74 -13.32 0.00 -4.10
CA LEU A 74 -11.97 -0.54 -3.94
C LEU A 74 -11.78 -1.80 -4.81
N ASN A 75 -12.76 -2.70 -4.78
CA ASN A 75 -12.74 -3.93 -5.57
C ASN A 75 -12.73 -3.65 -7.07
N GLN A 76 -13.64 -2.81 -7.56
CA GLN A 76 -13.79 -2.56 -9.00
C GLN A 76 -12.74 -1.58 -9.53
N GLY A 77 -12.49 -0.50 -8.80
CA GLY A 77 -11.63 0.59 -9.24
C GLY A 77 -10.13 0.32 -9.09
N PHE A 78 -9.75 -0.47 -8.08
CA PHE A 78 -8.34 -0.70 -7.77
C PHE A 78 -7.96 -2.17 -7.86
N ILE A 79 -8.56 -3.06 -7.07
CA ILE A 79 -8.13 -4.47 -6.97
C ILE A 79 -8.26 -5.16 -8.33
N THR A 80 -9.45 -5.11 -8.93
CA THR A 80 -9.72 -5.73 -10.24
C THR A 80 -8.79 -5.16 -11.32
N TYR A 81 -8.63 -3.84 -11.36
CA TYR A 81 -7.77 -3.17 -12.33
C TYR A 81 -6.30 -3.60 -12.20
N LEU A 82 -5.76 -3.58 -10.98
CA LEU A 82 -4.36 -3.92 -10.71
C LEU A 82 -4.07 -5.41 -10.96
N GLN A 83 -5.00 -6.30 -10.59
CA GLN A 83 -4.90 -7.74 -10.88
C GLN A 83 -4.93 -8.02 -12.39
N GLN A 84 -5.87 -7.43 -13.13
CA GLN A 84 -5.94 -7.60 -14.59
C GLN A 84 -4.69 -7.08 -15.31
N LYS A 85 -4.09 -5.99 -14.81
CA LYS A 85 -2.84 -5.46 -15.36
C LYS A 85 -1.60 -6.18 -14.84
N GLN A 86 -1.75 -7.14 -13.92
CA GLN A 86 -0.66 -7.79 -13.20
C GLN A 86 0.38 -6.78 -12.73
N ALA A 87 -0.09 -5.74 -12.04
CA ALA A 87 0.72 -4.59 -11.66
C ALA A 87 0.41 -4.13 -10.24
N ALA A 88 1.40 -3.53 -9.58
CA ALA A 88 1.23 -2.70 -8.40
C ALA A 88 1.05 -1.24 -8.81
N GLY A 89 0.21 -0.50 -8.07
CA GLY A 89 0.13 0.95 -8.19
C GLY A 89 1.36 1.62 -7.61
N ILE A 90 1.80 2.72 -8.22
CA ILE A 90 2.95 3.51 -7.77
C ILE A 90 2.54 4.96 -7.53
N VAL A 91 2.90 5.48 -6.36
CA VAL A 91 2.81 6.89 -6.00
C VAL A 91 4.19 7.36 -5.56
N ASN A 92 4.76 8.32 -6.27
CA ASN A 92 6.01 8.95 -5.87
C ASN A 92 5.70 10.15 -4.96
N ILE A 93 6.34 10.20 -3.81
CA ILE A 93 6.18 11.28 -2.85
C ILE A 93 7.53 12.00 -2.74
N ALA A 94 7.48 13.32 -2.94
CA ALA A 94 8.64 14.17 -2.79
C ALA A 94 8.97 14.41 -1.31
N ALA A 95 10.25 14.64 -1.00
CA ALA A 95 10.65 15.06 0.34
C ALA A 95 10.00 16.41 0.71
N PRO A 96 9.71 16.66 2.00
CA PRO A 96 9.22 17.96 2.46
C PRO A 96 10.15 19.09 2.01
N GLY A 97 9.63 20.06 1.26
CA GLY A 97 10.40 21.19 0.76
C GLY A 97 11.24 20.93 -0.50
N SER A 98 11.14 19.75 -1.11
CA SER A 98 11.80 19.41 -2.38
C SER A 98 10.78 18.94 -3.44
N GLN A 99 11.19 18.97 -4.71
CA GLN A 99 10.46 18.34 -5.83
C GLN A 99 11.02 16.96 -6.19
N GLN A 100 12.11 16.54 -5.56
CA GLN A 100 12.72 15.23 -5.84
C GLN A 100 11.96 14.12 -5.11
N PRO A 101 11.66 12.99 -5.79
CA PRO A 101 11.01 11.85 -5.17
C PRO A 101 11.93 11.25 -4.11
N ALA A 102 11.46 11.21 -2.87
CA ALA A 102 12.20 10.65 -1.74
C ALA A 102 11.61 9.32 -1.27
N TYR A 103 10.30 9.12 -1.50
CA TYR A 103 9.60 7.90 -1.13
C TYR A 103 8.77 7.38 -2.31
N VAL A 104 8.67 6.06 -2.40
CA VAL A 104 7.82 5.36 -3.35
C VAL A 104 6.83 4.51 -2.58
N VAL A 105 5.55 4.76 -2.83
CA VAL A 105 4.44 3.95 -2.30
C VAL A 105 4.04 2.93 -3.35
N HIS A 106 4.24 1.65 -3.04
CA HIS A 106 3.82 0.52 -3.84
C HIS A 106 2.49 0.01 -3.29
N ILE A 107 1.50 -0.12 -4.16
CA ILE A 107 0.13 -0.51 -3.81
C ILE A 107 -0.16 -1.84 -4.51
N PHE A 108 -0.09 -2.92 -3.77
CA PHE A 108 -0.29 -4.27 -4.28
C PHE A 108 -1.75 -4.71 -4.08
N PRO A 109 -2.40 -5.27 -5.11
CA PRO A 109 -3.59 -6.07 -4.90
C PRO A 109 -3.22 -7.38 -4.19
N ALA A 110 -4.22 -8.19 -3.83
CA ALA A 110 -3.97 -9.57 -3.44
C ALA A 110 -3.25 -10.31 -4.57
N CYS A 111 -2.00 -10.71 -4.32
CA CYS A 111 -1.08 -11.41 -5.22
C CYS A 111 -0.10 -12.25 -4.40
N ASP A 112 0.65 -13.14 -5.06
CA ASP A 112 1.57 -14.07 -4.41
C ASP A 112 2.55 -13.34 -3.48
N PHE A 113 3.18 -12.27 -3.96
CA PHE A 113 4.07 -11.45 -3.13
C PHE A 113 3.41 -10.87 -1.88
N ALA A 114 2.19 -10.31 -2.02
CA ALA A 114 1.48 -9.72 -0.90
C ALA A 114 1.07 -10.77 0.13
N ASN A 115 0.58 -11.92 -0.35
CA ASN A 115 0.16 -13.05 0.49
C ASN A 115 1.35 -13.68 1.22
N GLU A 116 2.47 -13.92 0.54
CA GLU A 116 3.68 -14.47 1.16
C GLU A 116 4.27 -13.51 2.19
N SER A 117 4.29 -12.21 1.87
CA SER A 117 4.76 -11.17 2.79
C SER A 117 3.90 -11.12 4.06
N LEU A 118 2.57 -11.10 3.91
CA LEU A 118 1.63 -11.12 5.03
C LEU A 118 1.70 -12.43 5.82
N ALA A 119 1.79 -13.58 5.16
CA ALA A 119 1.91 -14.87 5.83
C ALA A 119 3.17 -14.96 6.70
N ARG A 120 4.28 -14.37 6.24
CA ARG A 120 5.55 -14.33 6.95
C ARG A 120 5.54 -13.36 8.13
N ILE A 121 4.94 -12.19 7.94
CA ILE A 121 5.04 -11.06 8.87
C ILE A 121 3.87 -11.03 9.87
N ALA A 122 2.66 -11.25 9.40
CA ALA A 122 1.41 -11.12 10.16
C ALA A 122 0.38 -12.19 9.72
N PRO A 123 0.63 -13.49 10.01
CA PRO A 123 -0.25 -14.59 9.58
C PRO A 123 -1.68 -14.45 10.11
N ASP A 124 -1.86 -13.91 11.31
CA ASP A 124 -3.19 -13.66 11.89
C ASP A 124 -3.96 -12.59 11.10
N LEU A 125 -3.25 -11.58 10.60
CA LEU A 125 -3.85 -10.52 9.79
C LEU A 125 -4.27 -11.07 8.43
N LEU A 126 -3.46 -11.92 7.81
CA LEU A 126 -3.78 -12.57 6.53
C LEU A 126 -5.11 -13.32 6.61
N HIS A 127 -5.33 -14.13 7.64
CA HIS A 127 -6.59 -14.86 7.82
C HIS A 127 -7.80 -13.93 7.96
N ARG A 128 -7.63 -12.79 8.64
CA ARG A 128 -8.72 -11.82 8.85
C ARG A 128 -9.08 -11.04 7.58
N VAL A 129 -8.11 -10.81 6.70
CA VAL A 129 -8.29 -9.96 5.52
C VAL A 129 -8.56 -10.77 4.25
N ALA A 130 -8.40 -12.10 4.30
CA ALA A 130 -8.63 -12.99 3.16
C ALA A 130 -10.02 -12.82 2.51
N GLU A 131 -11.05 -12.49 3.31
CA GLU A 131 -12.41 -12.26 2.82
C GLU A 131 -12.76 -10.77 2.63
N LEU A 132 -11.84 -9.87 2.95
CA LEU A 132 -12.06 -8.42 2.86
C LEU A 132 -11.41 -7.85 1.60
N ALA A 133 -12.06 -6.84 1.00
CA ALA A 133 -11.39 -6.00 0.02
C ALA A 133 -10.22 -5.27 0.69
N HIS A 134 -9.00 -5.56 0.27
CA HIS A 134 -7.81 -4.94 0.86
C HIS A 134 -6.71 -4.74 -0.17
N LEU A 135 -5.81 -3.80 0.14
CA LEU A 135 -4.57 -3.56 -0.61
C LEU A 135 -3.40 -3.57 0.37
N LEU A 136 -2.29 -4.18 -0.05
CA LEU A 136 -1.05 -4.11 0.69
C LEU A 136 -0.24 -2.90 0.20
N ILE A 137 0.13 -2.01 1.11
CA ILE A 137 0.91 -0.82 0.81
C ILE A 137 2.32 -1.00 1.36
N VAL A 138 3.33 -0.84 0.50
CA VAL A 138 4.74 -0.84 0.89
C VAL A 138 5.35 0.49 0.51
N ILE A 139 5.74 1.27 1.51
CA ILE A 139 6.44 2.53 1.35
C ILE A 139 7.92 2.24 1.51
N ALA A 140 8.73 2.68 0.56
CA ALA A 140 10.18 2.56 0.63
C ALA A 140 10.84 3.90 0.29
N THR A 141 11.96 4.21 0.93
CA THR A 141 12.85 5.31 0.52
C THR A 141 13.44 5.02 -0.87
N VAL A 142 13.69 6.06 -1.67
CA VAL A 142 14.28 5.94 -3.02
C VAL A 142 15.75 5.56 -2.93
#